data_AF-A0A3A4V203-F1
#
_entry.id   AF-A0A3A4V203-F1
#
_cell.length_a   1.000
_cell.length_b   1.000
_cell.length_c   1.000
_cell.angle_alpha   90.00
_cell.angle_beta   90.00
_cell.angle_gamma   90.00
#
_symmetry.space_group_name_H-M   'P 1'
#
loop_
_entity.id
_entity.type
_entity.pdbx_description
1 polymer ?
#
loop_
_entity_poly.entity_id
_entity_poly.type
_entity_poly.pdbx_seq_one_letter_code
_entity_poly.pdbx_strand_id
1 'polypeptide(L)'
;MAYRLSDKKCKKLMRRLYFLLKTKKIHVCFKRIGQNNGETDYKIIYLDPREDILATAIHELLHIELRQNTEKEIKKLEEGIMNTISHWQARHFLQKLIKRMPKNYKLM
;
A
#
# COMPACT_ATOMS: atom_id res chain seq x y z
N MET A 1 -21.80 0.28 15.85
CA MET A 1 -20.56 0.83 16.46
C MET A 1 -19.39 0.58 15.52
N ALA A 2 -18.88 1.60 14.85
CA ALA A 2 -17.66 1.49 14.05
C ALA A 2 -16.48 1.31 15.00
N TYR A 3 -15.87 0.13 14.99
CA TYR A 3 -14.61 -0.14 15.70
C TYR A 3 -13.53 0.78 15.12
N ARG A 4 -13.34 1.95 15.75
CA ARG A 4 -12.26 2.89 15.40
C ARG A 4 -10.95 2.21 15.80
N LEU A 5 -10.14 1.85 14.80
CA LEU A 5 -8.78 1.37 15.05
C LEU A 5 -8.02 2.44 15.83
N SER A 6 -7.28 2.06 16.87
CA SER A 6 -6.50 3.04 17.62
C SER A 6 -5.40 3.63 16.75
N ASP A 7 -5.20 4.95 16.83
CA ASP A 7 -4.16 5.67 16.10
C ASP A 7 -2.77 5.03 16.29
N LYS A 8 -2.51 4.47 17.47
CA LYS A 8 -1.29 3.74 17.80
C LYS A 8 -1.11 2.50 16.91
N LYS A 9 -2.19 1.75 16.64
CA LYS A 9 -2.17 0.58 15.75
C LYS A 9 -1.94 1.01 14.30
N CYS A 10 -2.64 2.05 13.82
CA CYS A 10 -2.45 2.58 12.47
C CYS A 10 -1.03 3.09 12.25
N LYS A 11 -0.48 3.89 13.19
CA LYS A 11 0.91 4.37 13.13
C LYS A 11 1.92 3.21 13.16
N LYS A 12 1.68 2.16 13.96
CA LYS A 12 2.53 0.96 14.00
C LYS A 12 2.51 0.22 12.66
N LEU A 13 1.33 0.02 12.07
CA LEU A 13 1.19 -0.62 10.75
C LEU A 13 1.89 0.19 9.68
N MET A 14 1.66 1.50 9.63
CA MET A 14 2.33 2.37 8.65
C MET A 14 3.86 2.26 8.71
N ARG A 15 4.45 2.22 9.92
CA ARG A 15 5.88 1.98 10.10
C ARG A 15 6.34 0.62 9.54
N ARG A 16 5.54 -0.44 9.72
CA ARG A 16 5.82 -1.78 9.16
C ARG A 16 5.75 -1.78 7.64
N LEU A 17 4.73 -1.16 7.04
CA LEU A 17 4.61 -1.04 5.58
C LEU A 17 5.79 -0.25 4.98
N TYR A 18 6.20 0.84 5.63
CA TYR A 18 7.42 1.57 5.27
C TYR A 18 8.67 0.71 5.34
N PHE A 19 8.79 -0.11 6.38
CA PHE A 19 9.92 -1.02 6.53
C PHE A 19 9.94 -2.07 5.41
N LEU A 20 8.80 -2.69 5.11
CA LEU A 20 8.66 -3.63 3.99
C LEU A 20 9.14 -3.00 2.67
N LEU A 21 8.65 -1.80 2.34
CA LEU A 21 9.11 -1.04 1.18
C LEU A 21 10.61 -0.70 1.26
N LYS A 22 11.19 -0.47 2.44
CA LYS A 22 12.62 -0.15 2.61
C LYS A 22 13.52 -1.37 2.37
N THR A 23 13.09 -2.58 2.71
CA THR A 23 13.94 -3.79 2.69
C THR A 23 14.31 -4.32 1.30
N LYS A 24 13.87 -3.70 0.20
CA LYS A 24 14.05 -4.14 -1.20
C LYS A 24 13.44 -5.52 -1.52
N LYS A 25 12.64 -6.10 -0.62
CA LYS A 25 11.96 -7.38 -0.84
C LYS A 25 10.69 -7.26 -1.69
N ILE A 26 10.23 -6.02 -1.91
CA ILE A 26 9.03 -5.69 -2.67
C ILE A 26 9.40 -4.68 -3.76
N HIS A 27 9.06 -5.01 -5.00
CA HIS A 27 9.10 -4.17 -6.18
C HIS A 27 7.72 -3.57 -6.44
N VAL A 28 7.68 -2.40 -7.07
CA VAL A 28 6.42 -1.72 -7.42
C VAL A 28 6.40 -1.50 -8.92
N CYS A 29 5.37 -2.00 -9.60
CA CYS A 29 5.17 -1.81 -11.03
C CYS A 29 3.87 -1.04 -11.26
N PHE A 30 3.93 -0.01 -12.10
CA PHE A 30 2.72 0.66 -12.57
C PHE A 30 2.31 0.04 -13.89
N LYS A 31 1.11 -0.53 -13.94
CA LYS A 31 0.57 -1.18 -15.13
C LYS A 31 -0.94 -1.01 -15.11
N ARG A 32 -1.54 -0.80 -16.28
CA ARG A 32 -2.99 -0.89 -16.41
C ARG A 32 -3.41 -2.33 -16.14
N ILE A 33 -4.14 -2.51 -15.05
CA ILE A 33 -4.72 -3.79 -14.66
C ILE A 33 -6.22 -3.64 -14.95
N GLY A 34 -6.84 -4.66 -15.55
CA GLY A 34 -8.18 -4.53 -16.14
C GLY A 34 -9.27 -4.20 -15.12
N GLN A 35 -9.91 -5.22 -14.54
CA GLN A 35 -10.97 -5.05 -13.54
C GLN A 35 -10.45 -4.88 -12.10
N ASN A 36 -9.14 -5.02 -11.88
CA ASN A 36 -8.52 -4.95 -10.55
C ASN A 36 -7.74 -3.64 -10.40
N ASN A 37 -7.84 -3.01 -9.23
CA ASN A 37 -7.14 -1.76 -8.94
C ASN A 37 -5.67 -2.00 -8.53
N GLY A 38 -5.37 -3.20 -8.04
CA GLY A 38 -4.05 -3.67 -7.63
C GLY A 38 -3.93 -5.19 -7.79
N GLU A 39 -2.71 -5.70 -7.91
CA GLU A 39 -2.42 -7.14 -7.85
C GLU A 39 -1.05 -7.35 -7.19
N THR A 40 -0.89 -8.40 -6.39
CA THR A 40 0.38 -8.70 -5.72
C THR A 40 0.79 -10.16 -5.87
N ASP A 41 2.05 -10.41 -6.23
CA ASP A 41 2.66 -11.75 -6.28
C ASP A 41 3.60 -12.01 -5.08
N TYR A 42 3.41 -11.26 -3.98
CA TYR A 42 4.24 -11.20 -2.77
C TYR A 42 5.60 -10.50 -2.92
N LYS A 43 6.13 -10.37 -4.14
CA LYS A 43 7.41 -9.71 -4.41
C LYS A 43 7.23 -8.46 -5.26
N ILE A 44 6.13 -8.34 -5.97
CA ILE A 44 5.79 -7.25 -6.88
C ILE A 44 4.37 -6.82 -6.56
N ILE A 45 4.19 -5.51 -6.37
CA ILE A 45 2.89 -4.86 -6.30
C ILE A 45 2.65 -4.17 -7.63
N TYR A 46 1.56 -4.53 -8.30
CA TYR A 46 1.07 -3.86 -9.49
C TYR A 46 0.04 -2.83 -9.09
N LEU A 47 0.21 -1.59 -9.56
CA LEU A 47 -0.68 -0.46 -9.27
C LEU A 47 -1.19 0.14 -10.59
N ASP A 48 -2.50 0.35 -10.72
CA ASP A 48 -3.03 1.13 -11.84
C ASP A 48 -2.80 2.63 -11.59
N PRO A 49 -2.10 3.35 -12.49
CA PRO A 49 -1.84 4.77 -12.32
C PRO A 49 -3.10 5.66 -12.44
N ARG A 50 -4.25 5.13 -12.87
CA ARG A 50 -5.52 5.85 -12.98
C ARG A 50 -6.34 5.87 -11.69
N GLU A 51 -5.97 5.01 -10.74
CA GLU A 51 -6.68 4.82 -9.47
C GLU A 51 -5.94 5.53 -8.31
N ASP A 52 -6.50 5.47 -7.10
CA ASP A 52 -5.82 5.97 -5.90
C ASP A 52 -4.63 5.06 -5.52
N ILE A 53 -3.48 5.38 -6.13
CA ILE A 53 -2.19 4.69 -5.96
C ILE A 53 -1.83 4.49 -4.48
N LEU A 54 -2.13 5.47 -3.61
CA LEU A 54 -1.72 5.40 -2.21
C LEU A 54 -2.56 4.38 -1.45
N ALA A 55 -3.88 4.46 -1.60
CA ALA A 55 -4.82 3.53 -0.99
C ALA A 55 -4.55 2.09 -1.45
N THR A 56 -4.45 1.89 -2.78
CA THR A 56 -4.13 0.58 -3.36
C THR A 56 -2.78 0.05 -2.90
N ALA A 57 -1.73 0.88 -2.85
CA ALA A 57 -0.43 0.40 -2.38
C ALA A 57 -0.47 -0.02 -0.90
N ILE A 58 -1.19 0.72 -0.05
CA ILE A 58 -1.37 0.35 1.36
C ILE A 58 -2.16 -0.97 1.46
N HIS A 59 -3.21 -1.12 0.66
CA HIS A 59 -4.04 -2.33 0.59
C HIS A 59 -3.20 -3.58 0.26
N GLU A 60 -2.44 -3.53 -0.84
CA GLU A 60 -1.59 -4.66 -1.25
C GLU A 60 -0.48 -4.98 -0.25
N LEU A 61 0.11 -3.96 0.38
CA LEU A 61 1.11 -4.17 1.43
C LEU A 61 0.51 -4.78 2.70
N LEU A 62 -0.75 -4.47 3.02
CA LEU A 62 -1.45 -5.11 4.13
C LEU A 62 -1.72 -6.58 3.85
N HIS A 63 -2.09 -6.96 2.61
CA HIS A 63 -2.20 -8.36 2.22
C HIS A 63 -0.89 -9.15 2.38
N ILE A 64 0.23 -8.51 2.03
CA ILE A 64 1.56 -9.12 2.22
C ILE A 64 1.87 -9.32 3.71
N GLU A 65 1.60 -8.31 4.54
CA GLU A 65 1.97 -8.29 5.96
C GLU A 65 1.03 -9.12 6.85
N LEU A 66 -0.26 -9.19 6.50
CA LEU A 66 -1.35 -9.74 7.31
C LEU A 66 -2.13 -10.81 6.53
N ARG A 67 -1.42 -11.83 6.05
CA ARG A 67 -1.94 -12.86 5.12
C ARG A 67 -3.18 -13.62 5.60
N GLN A 68 -3.40 -13.70 6.90
CA GLN A 68 -4.52 -14.43 7.49
C GLN A 68 -5.78 -13.57 7.64
N ASN A 69 -5.67 -12.26 7.40
CA ASN A 69 -6.79 -11.35 7.51
C ASN A 69 -7.70 -11.47 6.29
N THR A 70 -8.99 -11.38 6.56
CA THR A 70 -10.03 -11.32 5.54
C THR A 70 -9.99 -9.99 4.79
N GLU A 71 -10.52 -9.96 3.58
CA GLU A 71 -10.67 -8.75 2.76
C GLU A 71 -11.33 -7.58 3.53
N LYS A 72 -12.38 -7.89 4.28
CA LYS A 72 -13.10 -6.91 5.11
C LYS A 72 -12.21 -6.31 6.21
N GLU A 73 -11.32 -7.10 6.79
CA GLU A 73 -10.38 -6.61 7.80
C GLU A 73 -9.28 -5.77 7.17
N ILE A 74 -8.78 -6.15 5.98
CA ILE A 74 -7.79 -5.37 5.23
C ILE A 74 -8.36 -3.98 4.89
N LYS A 75 -9.56 -3.91 4.29
CA LYS A 75 -10.22 -2.62 3.97
C LYS A 75 -10.39 -1.73 5.20
N LYS A 76 -10.82 -2.30 6.32
CA LYS A 76 -10.96 -1.54 7.56
C LYS A 76 -9.61 -0.99 8.07
N LEU A 77 -8.53 -1.75 7.91
CA LEU A 77 -7.18 -1.31 8.26
C LEU A 77 -6.66 -0.24 7.30
N GLU A 78 -6.91 -0.39 6.01
CA GLU A 78 -6.61 0.61 4.97
C GLU A 78 -7.30 1.94 5.29
N GLU A 79 -8.62 1.94 5.48
CA GLU A 79 -9.40 3.13 5.87
C GLU A 79 -8.85 3.74 7.17
N GLY A 80 -8.53 2.90 8.15
CA GLY A 80 -7.95 3.34 9.43
C GLY A 80 -6.60 4.04 9.24
N ILE A 81 -5.74 3.52 8.37
CA ILE A 81 -4.44 4.13 8.04
C ILE A 81 -4.65 5.42 7.27
N MET A 82 -5.45 5.41 6.21
CA MET A 82 -5.71 6.58 5.35
C MET A 82 -6.27 7.77 6.13
N ASN A 83 -7.14 7.50 7.12
CA ASN A 83 -7.68 8.53 8.01
C ASN A 83 -6.71 9.01 9.11
N THR A 84 -5.62 8.29 9.35
CA THR A 84 -4.64 8.62 10.41
C THR A 84 -3.37 9.27 9.87
N ILE A 85 -2.97 8.95 8.63
CA ILE A 85 -1.72 9.45 8.07
C ILE A 85 -1.83 10.94 7.73
N SER A 86 -0.78 11.69 8.06
CA SER A 86 -0.71 13.09 7.63
C SER A 86 -0.37 13.21 6.15
N HIS A 87 -0.69 14.35 5.55
CA HIS A 87 -0.31 14.64 4.16
C HIS A 87 1.20 14.48 3.90
N TRP A 88 2.04 14.86 4.87
CA TRP A 88 3.49 14.66 4.80
C TRP A 88 3.86 13.17 4.77
N GLN A 89 3.22 12.35 5.59
CA GLN A 89 3.45 10.90 5.62
C GLN A 89 2.99 10.21 4.32
N ALA A 90 1.85 10.63 3.78
CA ALA A 90 1.34 10.18 2.49
C ALA A 90 2.31 10.50 1.36
N ARG A 91 2.75 11.76 1.25
CA ARG A 91 3.72 12.20 0.23
C ARG A 91 5.05 11.44 0.32
N HIS A 92 5.58 11.30 1.53
CA HIS A 92 6.83 10.56 1.73
C HIS A 92 6.69 9.07 1.36
N PHE A 93 5.51 8.48 1.56
CA PHE A 93 5.24 7.09 1.20
C PHE A 93 5.23 6.91 -0.31
N LEU A 94 4.51 7.77 -1.02
CA LEU A 94 4.48 7.82 -2.49
C LEU A 94 5.88 7.99 -3.07
N GLN A 95 6.71 8.87 -2.50
CA GLN A 95 8.10 9.02 -2.95
C GLN A 95 8.92 7.74 -2.78
N LYS A 96 8.68 6.95 -1.72
CA LYS A 96 9.35 5.65 -1.55
C LYS A 96 8.83 4.63 -2.53
N LEU A 97 7.51 4.57 -2.79
CA LEU A 97 6.91 3.71 -3.80
C LEU A 97 7.51 3.99 -5.19
N ILE A 98 7.57 5.25 -5.62
CA ILE A 98 8.14 5.65 -6.91
C ILE A 98 9.62 5.23 -7.02
N LYS A 99 10.39 5.38 -5.94
CA LYS A 99 11.80 4.91 -5.89
C LYS A 99 11.95 3.38 -6.00
N ARG A 100 10.87 2.62 -5.87
CA ARG A 100 10.84 1.16 -6.07
C ARG A 100 10.40 0.73 -7.45
N MET A 101 10.05 1.67 -8.32
CA MET A 101 9.82 1.37 -9.73
C MET A 101 11.11 0.83 -10.37
N PRO A 102 11.05 -0.31 -11.09
CA PRO A 102 12.16 -0.74 -11.90
C PRO A 102 12.45 0.36 -12.94
N LYS A 103 13.73 0.70 -13.13
CA LYS A 103 14.18 1.78 -14.03
C LYS A 103 13.74 1.61 -15.50
N ASN A 104 13.26 0.41 -15.86
CA ASN A 104 12.92 0.02 -17.22
C ASN A 104 11.42 0.21 -17.52
N TYR A 105 10.60 0.58 -16.54
CA TYR A 105 9.19 0.88 -16.74
C TYR A 105 9.01 2.36 -17.06
N LYS A 106 8.84 2.68 -18.34
CA LYS A 106 8.26 3.95 -18.77
C LYS A 106 6.75 3.88 -18.48
N LEU A 107 6.20 4.94 -17.88
CA LEU A 107 4.75 5.19 -17.91
C LEU A 107 4.34 5.21 -19.39
N MET A 108 3.70 4.14 -19.87
CA MET A 108 3.07 4.07 -21.19
C MET A 108 1.62 4.52 -21.10
#